data_AF-A0A6V7JPG3-F1
#
_entry.id   AF-A0A6V7JPG3-F1
#
_cell.length_a   1.000
_cell.length_b   1.000
_cell.length_c   1.000
_cell.angle_alpha   90.00
_cell.angle_beta   90.00
_cell.angle_gamma   90.00
#
_symmetry.space_group_name_H-M   'P 1'
#
loop_
_entity.id
_entity.type
_entity.pdbx_description
1 polymer ?
#
loop_
_entity_poly.entity_id
_entity_poly.type
_entity_poly.pdbx_seq_one_letter_code
_entity_poly.pdbx_strand_id
1 'polypeptide(L)'
;IPVYGGTVKPLTASTFTADNYFGEDGLGDFVFDREIIAKVDKSKHAAIALVELAKKHKGELNLLLLGPLTNVAVAIALDPDFLNNVKKIYIMGGCYLGKGNRSPGVEYNFSHDPESNFVVFNSTKEIVLLPWEAALHAKISI
;
A
#
# COMPACT_ATOMS: atom_id res chain seq x y z
N ILE A 1 17.13 -7.33 -0.85
CA ILE A 1 16.24 -6.15 -0.85
C ILE A 1 15.80 -5.94 0.59
N PRO A 2 16.01 -4.76 1.20
CA PRO A 2 15.61 -4.53 2.59
C PRO A 2 14.08 -4.53 2.74
N VAL A 3 13.59 -4.96 3.90
CA VAL A 3 12.17 -4.96 4.26
C VAL A 3 11.99 -4.10 5.50
N TYR A 4 11.15 -3.07 5.43
CA TYR A 4 10.90 -2.17 6.55
C TYR A 4 9.50 -2.40 7.12
N GLY A 5 9.40 -2.55 8.44
CA GLY A 5 8.11 -2.60 9.13
C GLY A 5 7.42 -1.23 9.10
N GLY A 6 6.14 -1.22 8.71
CA GLY A 6 5.32 0.00 8.61
C GLY A 6 4.25 0.10 9.69
N THR A 7 3.20 0.84 9.37
CA THR A 7 2.04 1.05 10.24
C THR A 7 1.29 -0.26 10.48
N VAL A 8 0.89 -0.49 11.74
CA VAL A 8 0.13 -1.68 12.16
C VAL A 8 -1.38 -1.48 12.19
N LYS A 9 -1.85 -0.25 11.94
CA LYS A 9 -3.26 0.14 11.95
C LYS A 9 -3.50 1.34 11.02
N PRO A 10 -4.75 1.58 10.59
CA PRO A 10 -5.16 2.79 9.88
C PRO A 10 -4.90 4.07 10.68
N LEU A 11 -4.85 5.22 10.02
CA LEU A 11 -4.54 6.52 10.64
C LEU A 11 -5.44 6.85 11.84
N THR A 12 -6.75 6.64 11.72
CA THR A 12 -7.75 7.05 12.71
C THR A 12 -8.20 5.93 13.64
N ALA A 13 -7.93 4.68 13.27
CA ALA A 13 -8.38 3.53 14.04
C ALA A 13 -7.58 3.37 15.34
N SER A 14 -8.23 2.94 16.43
CA SER A 14 -7.55 2.58 17.68
C SER A 14 -6.83 1.23 17.56
N THR A 15 -7.44 0.29 16.85
CA THR A 15 -6.96 -1.07 16.59
C THR A 15 -7.24 -1.46 15.15
N PHE A 16 -6.58 -2.50 14.66
CA PHE A 16 -6.83 -3.09 13.36
C PHE A 16 -6.88 -4.60 13.48
N THR A 17 -7.89 -5.20 12.88
CA THR A 17 -8.04 -6.66 12.79
C THR A 17 -8.07 -6.99 11.31
N ALA A 18 -7.07 -7.74 10.86
CA ALA A 18 -7.07 -8.27 9.51
C ALA A 18 -8.23 -9.27 9.36
N ASP A 19 -8.83 -9.32 8.17
CA ASP A 19 -9.70 -10.44 7.81
C ASP A 19 -8.88 -11.63 7.32
N ASN A 20 -9.53 -12.77 7.17
CA ASN A 20 -8.93 -14.01 6.69
C ASN A 20 -9.07 -14.17 5.17
N TYR A 21 -9.22 -13.09 4.41
CA TYR A 21 -9.41 -13.17 2.95
C TYR A 21 -8.26 -13.90 2.25
N PHE A 22 -7.04 -13.79 2.81
CA PHE A 22 -5.83 -14.43 2.31
C PHE A 22 -5.35 -15.59 3.20
N GLY A 23 -6.22 -16.18 4.04
CA GLY A 23 -5.82 -17.16 5.05
C GLY A 23 -5.40 -16.52 6.38
N GLU A 24 -5.10 -17.35 7.37
CA GLU A 24 -4.66 -16.92 8.71
C GLU A 24 -3.24 -16.33 8.69
N ASP A 25 -2.40 -16.81 7.78
CA ASP A 25 -1.03 -16.31 7.58
C ASP A 25 -0.92 -15.18 6.54
N GLY A 26 -2.02 -14.88 5.84
CA GLY A 26 -2.08 -13.91 4.75
C GLY A 26 -1.42 -14.37 3.44
N LEU A 27 -1.04 -15.65 3.34
CA LEU A 27 -0.32 -16.28 2.23
C LEU A 27 -1.02 -17.55 1.72
N GLY A 28 -2.31 -17.69 1.99
CA GLY A 28 -3.15 -18.80 1.57
C GLY A 28 -2.99 -20.06 2.44
N ASP A 29 -2.43 -19.92 3.64
CA ASP A 29 -2.17 -21.03 4.58
C ASP A 29 -1.33 -22.16 3.98
N PHE A 30 -0.43 -21.79 3.07
CA PHE A 30 0.41 -22.75 2.37
C PHE A 30 1.44 -23.34 3.33
N VAL A 31 1.49 -24.68 3.39
CA VAL A 31 2.50 -25.37 4.21
C VAL A 31 3.83 -25.37 3.47
N PHE A 32 4.74 -24.50 3.90
CA PHE A 32 6.09 -24.44 3.38
C PHE A 32 6.89 -25.69 3.81
N ASP A 33 7.64 -26.26 2.88
CA ASP A 33 8.57 -27.38 3.08
C ASP A 33 9.90 -26.95 3.74
N ARG A 34 10.07 -25.64 3.94
CA ARG A 34 11.24 -25.01 4.55
C ARG A 34 10.84 -23.80 5.38
N GLU A 35 11.69 -23.44 6.33
CA GLU A 35 11.53 -22.21 7.10
C GLU A 35 11.75 -20.98 6.20
N ILE A 36 10.79 -20.05 6.21
CA ILE A 36 10.88 -18.77 5.48
C ILE A 36 11.43 -17.71 6.43
N ILE A 37 12.70 -17.33 6.23
CA ILE A 37 13.36 -16.31 7.04
C ILE A 37 13.40 -14.99 6.26
N ALA A 38 12.47 -14.08 6.56
CA ALA A 38 12.55 -12.70 6.10
C ALA A 38 13.26 -11.84 7.17
N LYS A 39 14.37 -11.19 6.80
CA LYS A 39 15.03 -10.21 7.68
C LYS A 39 14.34 -8.85 7.54
N VAL A 40 13.50 -8.52 8.52
CA VAL A 40 12.95 -7.16 8.66
C VAL A 40 14.04 -6.27 9.23
N ASP A 41 14.34 -5.19 8.52
CA ASP A 41 15.18 -4.11 9.00
C ASP A 41 14.40 -3.31 10.06
N LYS A 42 14.88 -3.39 11.30
CA LYS A 42 14.29 -2.71 12.46
C LYS A 42 14.97 -1.38 12.77
N SER A 43 15.92 -0.93 11.95
CA SER A 43 16.64 0.32 12.20
C SER A 43 15.77 1.56 12.03
N LYS A 44 14.67 1.46 11.26
CA LYS A 44 13.71 2.55 11.03
C LYS A 44 12.35 2.05 10.54
N HIS A 45 11.35 2.89 10.71
CA HIS A 45 9.99 2.68 10.21
C HIS A 45 9.91 2.86 8.68
N ALA A 46 9.01 2.12 8.01
CA ALA A 46 8.84 2.17 6.55
C ALA A 46 8.59 3.59 6.01
N ALA A 47 7.78 4.41 6.68
CA ALA A 47 7.55 5.80 6.30
C ALA A 47 8.83 6.65 6.28
N ILE A 48 9.76 6.43 7.23
CA ILE A 48 11.05 7.12 7.26
C ILE A 48 11.92 6.64 6.09
N ALA A 49 11.96 5.32 5.86
CA ALA A 49 12.68 4.74 4.73
C ALA A 49 12.15 5.29 3.37
N LEU A 50 10.83 5.45 3.22
CA LEU A 50 10.23 6.05 2.04
C LEU A 50 10.75 7.48 1.78
N VAL A 51 10.72 8.34 2.81
CA VAL A 51 11.21 9.73 2.70
C VAL A 51 12.70 9.77 2.33
N GLU A 52 13.53 8.97 3.00
CA GLU A 52 14.96 8.90 2.72
C GLU A 52 15.27 8.40 1.32
N LEU A 53 14.59 7.33 0.89
CA LEU A 53 14.78 6.75 -0.44
C LEU A 53 14.32 7.71 -1.54
N ALA A 54 13.19 8.40 -1.35
CA ALA A 54 12.71 9.39 -2.31
C ALA A 54 13.69 10.57 -2.43
N LYS A 55 14.25 11.07 -1.31
CA LYS A 55 15.29 12.10 -1.34
C LYS A 55 16.56 11.61 -2.04
N LYS A 56 17.02 10.40 -1.72
CA LYS A 56 18.24 9.80 -2.29
C LYS A 56 18.12 9.57 -3.80
N HIS A 57 16.94 9.19 -4.28
CA HIS A 57 16.65 8.85 -5.68
C HIS A 57 15.70 9.85 -6.32
N LYS A 58 15.89 11.14 -6.02
CA LYS A 58 15.01 12.23 -6.44
C LYS A 58 14.81 12.24 -7.95
N GLY A 59 13.56 12.17 -8.40
CA GLY A 59 13.18 12.15 -9.82
C GLY A 59 13.40 10.79 -10.53
N GLU A 60 13.90 9.78 -9.81
CA GLU A 60 14.19 8.45 -10.35
C GLU A 60 13.34 7.35 -9.71
N LEU A 61 12.97 7.51 -8.43
CA LEU A 61 12.20 6.51 -7.68
C LEU A 61 10.77 6.39 -8.20
N ASN A 62 10.34 5.16 -8.51
CA ASN A 62 8.92 4.87 -8.75
C ASN A 62 8.33 4.18 -7.53
N LEU A 63 7.11 4.57 -7.13
CA LEU A 63 6.36 3.92 -6.06
C LEU A 63 5.30 2.99 -6.65
N LEU A 64 5.29 1.74 -6.19
CA LEU A 64 4.24 0.76 -6.48
C LEU A 64 3.53 0.42 -5.17
N LEU A 65 2.27 0.83 -5.06
CA LEU A 65 1.47 0.81 -3.85
C LEU A 65 0.37 -0.22 -4.02
N LEU A 66 0.54 -1.39 -3.38
CA LEU A 66 -0.31 -2.58 -3.54
C LEU A 66 -1.21 -2.88 -2.34
N GLY A 67 -1.14 -2.05 -1.30
CA GLY A 67 -1.92 -2.19 -0.08
C GLY A 67 -2.47 -0.83 0.38
N PRO A 68 -3.01 -0.74 1.61
CA PRO A 68 -3.50 0.51 2.18
C PRO A 68 -2.42 1.60 2.16
N LEU A 69 -2.84 2.85 1.93
CA LEU A 69 -1.92 3.96 1.67
C LEU A 69 -1.35 4.59 2.96
N THR A 70 -1.58 3.99 4.12
CA THR A 70 -1.22 4.51 5.44
C THR A 70 0.26 4.88 5.56
N ASN A 71 1.18 4.01 5.12
CA ASN A 71 2.62 4.31 5.17
C ASN A 71 3.01 5.54 4.33
N VAL A 72 2.34 5.74 3.19
CA VAL A 72 2.57 6.87 2.29
C VAL A 72 2.00 8.15 2.90
N ALA A 73 0.79 8.08 3.48
CA ALA A 73 0.21 9.20 4.19
C ALA A 73 1.06 9.65 5.39
N VAL A 74 1.63 8.71 6.15
CA VAL A 74 2.60 9.02 7.22
C VAL A 74 3.88 9.62 6.64
N ALA A 75 4.39 9.13 5.51
CA ALA A 75 5.57 9.71 4.85
C ALA A 75 5.33 11.16 4.41
N ILE A 76 4.13 11.47 3.87
CA ILE A 76 3.71 12.84 3.53
C ILE A 76 3.64 13.72 4.79
N ALA A 77 3.12 13.19 5.91
CA ALA A 77 3.07 13.93 7.17
C ALA A 77 4.46 14.22 7.75
N LEU A 78 5.43 13.32 7.54
CA LEU A 78 6.83 13.52 7.94
C LEU A 78 7.56 14.51 7.01
N ASP A 79 7.23 14.51 5.73
CA ASP A 79 7.82 15.38 4.72
C ASP A 79 6.79 15.72 3.62
N PRO A 80 6.18 16.92 3.66
CA PRO A 80 5.18 17.33 2.66
C PRO A 80 5.70 17.37 1.21
N ASP A 81 7.03 17.47 1.01
CA ASP A 81 7.67 17.45 -0.30
C ASP A 81 8.07 16.03 -0.75
N PHE A 82 7.82 15.00 0.05
CA PHE A 82 8.17 13.60 -0.23
C PHE A 82 7.78 13.17 -1.65
N LEU A 83 6.52 13.43 -2.05
CA LEU A 83 6.00 13.01 -3.35
C LEU A 83 6.61 13.78 -4.52
N ASN A 84 7.08 15.01 -4.30
CA ASN A 84 7.77 15.79 -5.35
C ASN A 84 9.13 15.19 -5.71
N ASN A 85 9.69 14.30 -4.88
CA ASN A 85 10.93 13.59 -5.17
C ASN A 85 10.69 12.26 -5.91
N VAL A 86 9.44 11.82 -6.04
CA VAL A 86 9.07 10.56 -6.70
C VAL A 86 8.83 10.80 -8.19
N LYS A 87 9.32 9.89 -9.04
CA LYS A 87 9.18 9.94 -10.50
C LYS A 87 7.77 9.59 -10.96
N LYS A 88 7.24 8.46 -10.50
CA LYS A 88 5.88 7.98 -10.80
C LYS A 88 5.30 7.22 -9.62
N ILE A 89 3.99 7.31 -9.47
CA ILE A 89 3.23 6.65 -8.41
C ILE A 89 2.18 5.76 -9.08
N TYR A 90 2.24 4.47 -8.77
CA TYR A 90 1.27 3.46 -9.21
C TYR A 90 0.52 2.96 -7.99
N ILE A 91 -0.81 3.04 -8.03
CA ILE A 91 -1.68 2.63 -6.91
C ILE A 91 -2.62 1.54 -7.39
N MET A 92 -2.63 0.40 -6.71
CA MET A 92 -3.68 -0.59 -6.85
C MET A 92 -4.76 -0.34 -5.80
N GLY A 93 -5.96 0.02 -6.27
CA GLY A 93 -7.10 0.22 -5.41
C GLY A 93 -8.22 1.01 -6.06
N GLY A 94 -9.36 1.07 -5.37
CA GLY A 94 -10.58 1.71 -5.86
C GLY A 94 -11.33 0.93 -6.95
N CYS A 95 -12.55 1.40 -7.22
CA CYS A 95 -13.45 0.85 -8.24
C CYS A 95 -14.27 1.99 -8.87
N TYR A 96 -13.97 2.35 -10.11
CA TYR A 96 -14.57 3.52 -10.77
C TYR A 96 -15.93 3.22 -11.40
N LEU A 97 -16.24 1.95 -11.74
CA LEU A 97 -17.58 1.53 -12.16
C LEU A 97 -18.45 1.08 -10.98
N GLY A 98 -17.95 1.25 -9.74
CA GLY A 98 -18.64 0.85 -8.52
C GLY A 98 -18.63 -0.65 -8.23
N LYS A 99 -17.88 -1.47 -8.99
CA LYS A 99 -17.73 -2.91 -8.73
C LYS A 99 -16.65 -3.14 -7.68
N GLY A 100 -17.00 -2.94 -6.41
CA GLY A 100 -16.11 -3.20 -5.28
C GLY A 100 -15.97 -4.69 -4.96
N ASN A 101 -14.87 -5.07 -4.31
CA ASN A 101 -14.62 -6.41 -3.78
C ASN A 101 -14.83 -6.53 -2.26
N ARG A 102 -15.03 -5.40 -1.56
CA ARG A 102 -15.37 -5.38 -0.13
C ARG A 102 -16.86 -5.19 0.10
N SER A 103 -17.44 -4.20 -0.56
CA SER A 103 -18.88 -3.93 -0.63
C SER A 103 -19.18 -3.13 -1.90
N PRO A 104 -20.45 -2.93 -2.30
CA PRO A 104 -20.77 -2.13 -3.48
C PRO A 104 -20.12 -0.73 -3.41
N GLY A 105 -19.33 -0.37 -4.42
CA GLY A 105 -18.58 0.89 -4.46
C GLY A 105 -17.32 0.95 -3.58
N VAL A 106 -16.93 -0.14 -2.91
CA VAL A 106 -15.80 -0.15 -1.98
C VAL A 106 -14.80 -1.25 -2.34
N GLU A 107 -13.55 -0.83 -2.54
CA GLU A 107 -12.41 -1.71 -2.81
C GLU A 107 -11.61 -1.97 -1.52
N TYR A 108 -11.03 -3.18 -1.42
CA TYR A 108 -10.33 -3.71 -0.27
C TYR A 108 -9.25 -2.76 0.28
N ASN A 109 -8.20 -2.44 -0.49
CA ASN A 109 -7.11 -1.58 -0.02
C ASN A 109 -7.61 -0.22 0.44
N PHE A 110 -8.51 0.40 -0.34
CA PHE A 110 -9.04 1.72 -0.02
C PHE A 110 -9.96 1.69 1.22
N SER A 111 -10.67 0.59 1.45
CA SER A 111 -11.56 0.43 2.61
C SER A 111 -10.83 0.34 3.95
N HIS A 112 -9.55 -0.07 3.93
CA HIS A 112 -8.77 -0.26 5.14
C HIS A 112 -8.39 1.07 5.80
N ASP A 113 -8.12 2.11 5.00
CA ASP A 113 -7.75 3.42 5.51
C ASP A 113 -8.18 4.54 4.55
N PRO A 114 -9.50 4.87 4.53
CA PRO A 114 -10.05 5.92 3.68
C PRO A 114 -9.37 7.28 3.86
N GLU A 115 -8.95 7.61 5.08
CA GLU A 115 -8.28 8.85 5.43
C GLU A 115 -6.89 8.93 4.77
N SER A 116 -6.14 7.83 4.76
CA SER A 116 -4.86 7.79 4.04
C SER A 116 -5.02 8.01 2.54
N ASN A 117 -6.10 7.50 1.94
CA ASN A 117 -6.43 7.78 0.55
C ASN A 117 -6.63 9.28 0.36
N PHE A 118 -7.47 9.90 1.17
CA PHE A 118 -7.72 11.34 1.11
C PHE A 118 -6.42 12.15 1.17
N VAL A 119 -5.50 11.81 2.09
CA VAL A 119 -4.20 12.49 2.20
C VAL A 119 -3.38 12.33 0.92
N VAL A 120 -3.23 11.11 0.41
CA VAL A 120 -2.39 10.83 -0.77
C VAL A 120 -2.95 11.47 -2.02
N PHE A 121 -4.25 11.33 -2.29
CA PHE A 121 -4.89 11.90 -3.48
C PHE A 121 -4.86 13.43 -3.48
N ASN A 122 -4.88 14.09 -2.31
CA ASN A 122 -4.77 15.55 -2.21
C ASN A 122 -3.32 16.06 -2.22
N SER A 123 -2.33 15.18 -2.08
CA SER A 123 -0.91 15.55 -1.96
C SER A 123 -0.11 15.27 -3.24
N THR A 124 -0.76 14.81 -4.30
CA THR A 124 -0.14 14.52 -5.60
C THR A 124 -0.90 15.17 -6.75
N LYS A 125 -0.20 15.45 -7.85
CA LYS A 125 -0.79 15.96 -9.09
C LYS A 125 -1.02 14.88 -10.13
N GLU A 126 -0.26 13.80 -10.08
CA GLU A 126 -0.29 12.74 -11.09
C GLU A 126 -0.08 11.37 -10.42
N ILE A 127 -0.93 10.43 -10.78
CA ILE A 127 -0.87 9.03 -10.37
C ILE A 127 -1.32 8.15 -11.52
N VAL A 128 -0.88 6.90 -11.52
CA VAL A 128 -1.48 5.84 -12.30
C VAL A 128 -2.29 4.97 -11.36
N LEU A 129 -3.62 5.05 -11.48
CA LEU A 129 -4.53 4.22 -10.71
C LEU A 129 -4.82 2.92 -11.46
N LEU A 130 -4.65 1.81 -10.78
CA LEU A 130 -4.97 0.46 -11.22
C LEU A 130 -6.17 -0.04 -10.40
N PRO A 131 -7.41 0.23 -10.86
CA PRO A 131 -8.60 -0.15 -10.10
C PRO A 131 -8.74 -1.67 -10.03
N TRP A 132 -9.42 -2.16 -9.00
CA TRP A 132 -9.77 -3.59 -8.85
C TRP A 132 -10.40 -4.17 -10.12
N GLU A 133 -11.24 -3.37 -10.79
CA GLU A 133 -11.93 -3.75 -12.01
C GLU A 133 -10.98 -4.11 -13.16
N ALA A 134 -9.78 -3.52 -13.21
CA ALA A 134 -8.77 -3.87 -14.21
C ALA A 134 -8.26 -5.31 -14.01
N ALA A 135 -8.15 -5.77 -12.76
CA ALA A 135 -7.69 -7.10 -12.42
C ALA A 135 -8.72 -8.20 -12.79
N LEU A 136 -10.01 -7.87 -12.82
CA LEU A 136 -11.09 -8.82 -13.16
C LEU A 136 -10.99 -9.38 -14.58
N HIS A 137 -10.26 -8.69 -15.47
CA HIS A 137 -10.06 -9.12 -16.85
C HIS A 137 -8.84 -10.03 -17.03
N ALA A 138 -7.94 -10.09 -16.04
CA ALA A 138 -6.81 -11.00 -16.04
C ALA A 138 -7.30 -12.39 -15.58
N LYS A 139 -7.34 -13.35 -16.50
CA LYS A 139 -7.64 -14.75 -16.17
C LYS A 139 -6.33 -15.52 -16.07
N ILE A 140 -6.03 -16.00 -14.87
CA ILE A 140 -4.97 -16.98 -14.63
C ILE A 140 -5.70 -18.30 -14.37
N SER A 141 -5.61 -19.24 -15.32
CA SER A 141 -6.00 -20.62 -15.07
C SER A 141 -4.82 -21.34 -14.44
N ILE A 142 -5.03 -21.86 -13.24
CA ILE A 142 -4.09 -22.72 -12.50
C ILE A 142 -4.40 -24.17 -12.85
#